data_AF-W5YL98-F1
#
_entry.id   AF-W5YL98-F1
#
_cell.length_a   1.000
_cell.length_b   1.000
_cell.length_c   1.000
_cell.angle_alpha   90.00
_cell.angle_beta   90.00
_cell.angle_gamma   90.00
#
_symmetry.space_group_name_H-M   'P 1'
#
loop_
_entity.id
_entity.type
_entity.pdbx_description
1 polymer ?
#
loop_
_entity_poly.entity_id
_entity_poly.type
_entity_poly.pdbx_seq_one_letter_code
_entity_poly.pdbx_strand_id
1 'polypeptide(L)'
;MALQGIAREQIQEILEHDSPFTCDAYIQAVGSDLMPALERATDRGVGEVFAILSEAYFFKGTITDDIGKKAIAIPTVNLHEPPANDAPVPAVVGGCGKHGACTKHPFWACYNGCPHFLAWKEADHRKSLDYVESELTRWSKAEGGKERSKLYKDFDRIAASIREVVQQVEAVNGDAAV
;
A
#
# COMPACT_ATOMS: atom_id res chain seq x y z
N MET A 1 10.82 17.65 14.05
CA MET A 1 11.29 17.50 15.45
C MET A 1 12.69 18.06 15.67
N ALA A 2 13.75 17.44 15.13
CA ALA A 2 15.12 17.99 15.25
C ALA A 2 15.26 19.41 14.64
N LEU A 3 14.71 19.64 13.44
CA LEU A 3 14.61 20.97 12.80
C LEU A 3 13.81 22.01 13.61
N GLN A 4 12.94 21.55 14.50
CA GLN A 4 12.10 22.42 15.34
C GLN A 4 12.78 22.71 16.69
N GLY A 5 14.03 22.28 16.90
CA GLY A 5 14.78 22.50 18.13
C GLY A 5 14.28 21.67 19.32
N ILE A 6 13.52 20.61 19.08
CA ILE A 6 13.06 19.70 20.14
C ILE A 6 14.27 18.99 20.75
N ALA A 7 14.30 18.89 22.08
CA ALA A 7 15.41 18.28 22.81
C ALA A 7 15.60 16.81 22.44
N ARG A 8 16.85 16.34 22.45
CA ARG A 8 17.21 14.97 22.05
C ARG A 8 16.45 13.91 22.82
N GLU A 9 16.31 14.10 24.13
CA GLU A 9 15.65 13.15 25.03
C GLU A 9 14.17 12.99 24.67
N GLN A 10 13.50 14.08 24.26
CA GLN A 10 12.13 14.04 23.79
C GLN A 10 12.00 13.38 22.40
N ILE A 11 12.97 13.61 21.51
CA ILE A 11 13.01 12.93 20.21
C ILE A 11 13.20 11.43 20.42
N GLN A 12 14.08 11.04 21.34
CA GLN A 12 14.35 9.64 21.68
C GLN A 12 13.11 8.94 22.25
N GLU A 13 12.41 9.61 23.15
CA GLU A 13 11.18 9.08 23.75
C GLU A 13 10.08 8.91 22.71
N ILE A 14 9.85 9.92 21.86
CA ILE A 14 8.79 9.91 20.84
C ILE A 14 9.08 8.90 19.72
N LEU A 15 10.34 8.73 19.33
CA LEU A 15 10.76 7.78 18.30
C LEU A 15 11.14 6.41 18.87
N GLU A 16 10.97 6.22 20.19
CA GLU A 16 11.21 4.97 20.92
C GLU A 16 12.58 4.35 20.64
N HIS A 17 13.64 5.18 20.57
CA HIS A 17 14.98 4.69 20.31
C HIS A 17 15.64 4.17 21.60
N ASP A 18 16.05 2.89 21.58
CA ASP A 18 16.80 2.25 22.68
C ASP A 18 18.14 2.92 23.01
N SER A 19 18.67 3.71 22.07
CA SER A 19 19.97 4.37 22.19
C SER A 19 19.85 5.88 21.93
N PRO A 20 20.37 6.73 22.85
CA PRO A 20 20.40 8.17 22.64
C PRO A 20 21.27 8.59 21.45
N PHE A 21 22.27 7.77 21.09
CA PHE A 21 23.15 8.01 19.95
C PHE A 21 22.42 7.89 18.60
N THR A 22 21.31 7.15 18.53
CA THR A 22 20.48 7.07 17.33
C THR A 22 19.79 8.42 17.05
N CYS A 23 19.42 9.14 18.11
CA CYS A 23 18.84 10.49 17.99
C CYS A 23 19.88 11.54 17.57
N ASP A 24 21.12 11.38 18.03
CA ASP A 24 22.24 12.24 17.62
C ASP A 24 22.44 12.22 16.11
N ALA A 25 22.21 11.08 15.42
CA ALA A 25 22.31 11.00 13.97
C ALA A 25 21.30 11.92 13.25
N TYR A 26 20.06 12.04 13.74
CA TYR A 26 19.07 12.96 13.17
C TYR A 26 19.42 14.42 13.46
N ILE A 27 19.89 14.71 14.67
CA ILE A 27 20.31 16.07 15.07
C ILE A 27 21.53 16.50 14.25
N GLN A 28 22.50 15.61 14.06
CA GLN A 28 23.67 15.85 13.23
C GLN A 28 23.30 15.95 11.75
N ALA A 29 22.41 15.13 11.22
CA ALA A 29 21.93 15.23 9.85
C ALA A 29 21.25 16.59 9.58
N VAL A 30 20.50 17.11 10.57
CA VAL A 30 19.91 18.45 10.51
C VAL A 30 20.97 19.54 10.65
N GLY A 31 21.91 19.40 11.59
CA GLY A 31 22.95 20.40 11.86
C GLY A 31 24.11 20.43 10.83
N SER A 32 24.24 19.41 9.99
CA SER A 32 25.31 19.28 8.99
C SER A 32 24.90 19.73 7.58
N ASP A 33 23.74 20.36 7.42
CA ASP A 33 23.14 20.69 6.11
C ASP A 33 23.01 19.46 5.19
N LEU A 34 22.97 18.24 5.75
CA LEU A 34 22.89 17.00 4.99
C LEU A 34 21.57 16.93 4.21
N MET A 35 20.47 17.46 4.77
CA MET A 35 19.19 17.54 4.07
C MET A 35 19.25 18.46 2.84
N PRO A 36 19.66 19.74 2.96
CA PRO A 36 19.91 20.58 1.81
C PRO A 36 20.92 19.99 0.81
N ALA A 37 21.95 19.27 1.28
CA ALA A 37 22.92 18.63 0.41
C ALA A 37 22.34 17.43 -0.35
N LEU A 38 21.48 16.63 0.29
CA LEU A 38 20.76 15.54 -0.33
C LEU A 38 19.76 16.05 -1.37
N GLU A 39 18.96 17.08 -1.04
CA GLU A 39 18.03 17.71 -1.99
C GLU A 39 18.74 18.27 -3.23
N ARG A 40 19.90 18.91 -3.04
CA ARG A 40 20.74 19.37 -4.15
C ARG A 40 21.39 18.23 -4.95
N ALA A 41 21.71 17.11 -4.31
CA ALA A 41 22.36 15.98 -4.98
C ALA A 41 21.38 15.12 -5.78
N THR A 42 20.11 15.07 -5.36
CA THR A 42 19.08 14.27 -6.02
C THR A 42 18.25 15.05 -7.04
N ASP A 43 18.40 16.38 -7.13
CA ASP A 43 17.58 17.30 -7.95
C ASP A 43 16.05 17.13 -7.75
N ARG A 44 15.68 16.41 -6.69
CA ARG A 44 14.35 15.95 -6.30
C ARG A 44 14.33 15.98 -4.79
N GLY A 45 13.24 16.44 -4.18
CA GLY A 45 13.13 16.43 -2.72
C GLY A 45 13.33 15.00 -2.20
N VAL A 46 13.98 14.83 -1.04
CA VAL A 46 14.20 13.49 -0.47
C VAL A 46 12.88 12.73 -0.30
N GLY A 47 11.80 13.44 -0.01
CA GLY A 47 10.44 12.88 -0.01
C GLY A 47 9.98 12.32 -1.36
N GLU A 48 10.36 12.95 -2.47
CA GLU A 48 10.05 12.50 -3.83
C GLU A 48 10.86 11.25 -4.20
N VAL A 49 12.12 11.17 -3.76
CA VAL A 49 12.94 9.96 -3.91
C VAL A 49 12.32 8.79 -3.16
N PHE A 50 11.89 8.99 -1.91
CA PHE A 50 11.19 7.96 -1.14
C PHE A 50 9.81 7.63 -1.72
N ALA A 51 9.09 8.61 -2.28
CA ALA A 51 7.83 8.37 -2.98
C ALA A 51 8.03 7.46 -4.20
N ILE A 52 9.02 7.75 -5.05
CA ILE A 52 9.36 6.91 -6.22
C ILE A 52 9.78 5.51 -5.79
N LEU A 53 10.58 5.39 -4.72
CA LEU A 53 10.92 4.07 -4.17
C LEU A 53 9.65 3.35 -3.70
N SER A 54 8.75 4.03 -3.00
CA SER A 54 7.48 3.44 -2.56
C SER A 54 6.61 2.98 -3.73
N GLU A 55 6.44 3.81 -4.76
CA GLU A 55 5.70 3.51 -6.00
C GLU A 55 6.35 2.36 -6.79
N ALA A 56 7.66 2.16 -6.70
CA ALA A 56 8.33 1.07 -7.42
C ALA A 56 8.22 -0.31 -6.73
N TYR A 57 7.83 -0.38 -5.44
CA TYR A 57 8.01 -1.61 -4.65
C TYR A 57 6.74 -2.39 -4.29
N PHE A 58 5.57 -1.76 -4.22
CA PHE A 58 4.36 -2.41 -3.68
C PHE A 58 3.53 -3.11 -4.77
N PHE A 59 2.99 -2.37 -5.74
CA PHE A 59 2.35 -2.93 -6.91
C PHE A 59 3.37 -3.19 -8.03
N LYS A 60 3.26 -4.35 -8.68
CA LYS A 60 4.15 -4.74 -9.80
C LYS A 60 3.38 -5.16 -11.05
N GLY A 61 2.05 -5.10 -10.99
CA GLY A 61 1.17 -5.49 -12.08
C GLY A 61 1.06 -4.40 -13.14
N THR A 62 0.05 -4.51 -13.99
CA THR A 62 -0.25 -3.52 -15.03
C THR A 62 -1.73 -3.16 -14.98
N ILE A 63 -2.03 -1.88 -15.13
CA ILE A 63 -3.40 -1.37 -15.25
C ILE A 63 -3.87 -1.56 -16.71
N THR A 64 -5.07 -2.12 -16.93
CA THR A 64 -5.59 -2.43 -18.27
C THR A 64 -7.11 -2.22 -18.37
N ASP A 65 -7.61 -1.92 -19.56
CA ASP A 65 -9.03 -1.63 -19.89
C ASP A 65 -9.92 -2.91 -19.99
N ASP A 66 -9.62 -3.94 -19.20
CA ASP A 66 -10.19 -5.30 -19.22
C ASP A 66 -9.85 -6.15 -20.47
N ILE A 67 -9.07 -7.22 -20.24
CA ILE A 67 -8.81 -8.28 -21.22
C ILE A 67 -8.93 -9.68 -20.55
N GLY A 68 -10.14 -10.07 -20.17
CA GLY A 68 -10.66 -11.45 -20.33
C GLY A 68 -10.22 -12.62 -19.40
N LYS A 69 -10.98 -13.71 -19.58
CA LYS A 69 -10.93 -15.15 -19.16
C LYS A 69 -10.54 -15.59 -17.73
N LYS A 70 -9.87 -14.79 -16.88
CA LYS A 70 -9.47 -15.22 -15.52
C LYS A 70 -9.72 -14.14 -14.46
N ALA A 71 -10.99 -13.80 -14.28
CA ALA A 71 -11.45 -12.88 -13.24
C ALA A 71 -10.90 -13.26 -11.85
N ILE A 72 -10.23 -12.30 -11.21
CA ILE A 72 -9.80 -12.40 -9.82
C ILE A 72 -10.90 -11.81 -8.96
N ALA A 73 -11.62 -12.69 -8.26
CA ALA A 73 -12.65 -12.29 -7.32
C ALA A 73 -12.07 -11.80 -5.99
N ILE A 74 -12.67 -10.76 -5.42
CA ILE A 74 -12.53 -10.38 -4.01
C ILE A 74 -13.28 -11.44 -3.19
N PRO A 75 -12.69 -11.95 -2.10
CA PRO A 75 -13.40 -12.78 -1.13
C PRO A 75 -14.56 -11.97 -0.52
N THR A 76 -15.77 -12.22 -1.02
CA THR A 76 -17.07 -11.70 -0.52
C THR A 76 -17.22 -10.17 -0.42
N VAL A 77 -17.90 -9.58 -1.40
CA VAL A 77 -18.61 -8.30 -1.23
C VAL A 77 -20.03 -8.59 -0.76
N ASN A 78 -20.27 -8.31 0.52
CA ASN A 78 -21.53 -7.83 1.11
C ASN A 78 -21.33 -7.84 2.62
N LEU A 79 -20.51 -6.91 3.13
CA LEU A 79 -20.38 -6.71 4.57
C LEU A 79 -21.57 -5.90 5.12
N HIS A 80 -22.36 -5.20 4.29
CA HIS A 80 -23.43 -4.32 4.79
C HIS A 80 -24.79 -4.33 4.08
N GLU A 81 -25.00 -4.98 2.93
CA GLU A 81 -26.35 -5.13 2.36
C GLU A 81 -26.51 -6.50 1.70
N PRO A 82 -27.43 -7.36 2.15
CA PRO A 82 -27.89 -8.46 1.32
C PRO A 82 -28.77 -7.85 0.21
N PRO A 83 -28.45 -8.04 -1.08
CA PRO A 83 -29.42 -7.72 -2.11
C PRO A 83 -30.62 -8.61 -1.87
N ALA A 84 -31.79 -7.99 -1.71
CA ALA A 84 -33.04 -8.70 -1.67
C ALA A 84 -33.20 -9.48 -2.99
N ASN A 85 -32.90 -10.78 -2.94
CA ASN A 85 -33.05 -11.79 -4.00
C ASN A 85 -31.89 -12.07 -4.98
N ASP A 86 -30.70 -11.48 -4.84
CA ASP A 86 -29.57 -11.84 -5.73
C ASP A 86 -28.43 -12.53 -4.98
N ALA A 87 -27.87 -13.57 -5.60
CA ALA A 87 -26.67 -14.25 -5.11
C ALA A 87 -25.50 -13.25 -5.02
N PRO A 88 -24.63 -13.32 -4.00
CA PRO A 88 -23.48 -12.41 -3.88
C PRO A 88 -22.58 -12.55 -5.12
N VAL A 89 -22.58 -11.53 -5.97
CA VAL A 89 -21.68 -11.47 -7.13
C VAL A 89 -20.29 -11.11 -6.60
N PRO A 90 -19.27 -11.97 -6.77
CA PRO A 90 -17.93 -11.63 -6.33
C PRO A 90 -17.44 -10.41 -7.10
N ALA A 91 -17.02 -9.36 -6.39
CA ALA A 91 -16.37 -8.22 -7.04
C ALA A 91 -15.10 -8.71 -7.74
N VAL A 92 -14.89 -8.31 -8.99
CA VAL A 92 -13.73 -8.73 -9.77
C VAL A 92 -12.75 -7.57 -9.84
N VAL A 93 -11.47 -7.84 -9.55
CA VAL A 93 -10.42 -6.81 -9.50
C VAL A 93 -9.47 -6.86 -10.70
N GLY A 94 -9.52 -7.89 -11.51
CA GLY A 94 -8.57 -8.03 -12.60
C GLY A 94 -8.43 -9.42 -13.15
N GLY A 95 -7.41 -9.58 -13.99
CA GLY A 95 -7.01 -10.84 -14.61
C GLY A 95 -5.60 -11.28 -14.21
N CYS A 96 -5.28 -12.55 -14.51
CA CYS A 96 -3.92 -13.06 -14.41
C CYS A 96 -3.33 -13.30 -15.81
N GLY A 97 -2.28 -12.56 -16.15
CA GLY A 97 -1.52 -12.69 -17.41
C GLY A 97 -0.54 -13.87 -17.45
N LYS A 98 -0.45 -14.68 -16.38
CA LYS A 98 0.49 -15.81 -16.31
C LYS A 98 0.03 -16.95 -17.23
N HIS A 99 0.94 -17.46 -18.06
CA HIS A 99 0.74 -18.71 -18.78
C HIS A 99 0.80 -19.91 -17.82
N GLY A 100 -0.23 -20.77 -17.85
CA GLY A 100 -0.37 -21.92 -16.94
C GLY A 100 -1.17 -21.64 -15.67
N ALA A 101 -1.06 -22.54 -14.68
CA ALA A 101 -1.76 -22.45 -13.40
C ALA A 101 -1.01 -21.56 -12.39
N CYS A 102 -1.77 -20.87 -11.55
CA CYS A 102 -1.27 -20.17 -10.37
C CYS A 102 -1.71 -20.95 -9.13
N THR A 103 -0.78 -21.26 -8.24
CA THR A 103 -1.04 -21.97 -6.97
C THR A 103 -1.27 -21.02 -5.80
N LYS A 104 -1.17 -19.70 -6.02
CA LYS A 104 -1.33 -18.67 -4.98
C LYS A 104 -2.76 -18.17 -4.94
N HIS A 105 -3.20 -17.72 -3.76
CA HIS A 105 -4.50 -17.11 -3.60
C HIS A 105 -4.59 -15.83 -4.44
N PRO A 106 -5.54 -15.72 -5.38
CA PRO A 106 -5.49 -14.69 -6.42
C PRO A 106 -5.67 -13.27 -5.86
N PHE A 107 -6.58 -13.02 -4.92
CA PHE A 107 -6.73 -11.68 -4.31
C PHE A 107 -5.47 -11.21 -3.57
N TRP A 108 -5.06 -11.94 -2.53
CA TRP A 108 -3.90 -11.59 -1.72
C TRP A 108 -2.58 -11.57 -2.48
N ALA A 109 -2.32 -12.58 -3.32
CA ALA A 109 -1.03 -12.70 -4.00
C ALA A 109 -0.89 -11.74 -5.18
N CYS A 110 -1.98 -11.37 -5.86
CA CYS A 110 -1.90 -10.46 -6.98
C CYS A 110 -1.57 -9.03 -6.54
N TYR A 111 -2.21 -8.53 -5.49
CA TYR A 111 -1.87 -7.22 -4.91
C TYR A 111 -0.52 -7.22 -4.19
N ASN A 112 -0.06 -8.36 -3.66
CA ASN A 112 1.23 -8.46 -2.98
C ASN A 112 2.43 -8.60 -3.96
N GLY A 113 2.49 -7.72 -4.97
CA GLY A 113 3.65 -7.58 -5.87
C GLY A 113 3.76 -8.65 -6.97
N CYS A 114 2.64 -9.19 -7.47
CA CYS A 114 2.67 -10.10 -8.62
C CYS A 114 2.86 -9.34 -9.95
N PRO A 115 3.91 -9.62 -10.74
CA PRO A 115 4.14 -8.94 -12.03
C PRO A 115 3.17 -9.38 -13.14
N HIS A 116 2.41 -10.45 -12.92
CA HIS A 116 1.43 -10.96 -13.88
C HIS A 116 0.00 -10.50 -13.57
N PHE A 117 -0.17 -9.64 -12.56
CA PHE A 117 -1.50 -9.13 -12.23
C PHE A 117 -1.89 -8.03 -13.21
N LEU A 118 -3.05 -8.21 -13.84
CA LEU A 118 -3.66 -7.25 -14.74
C LEU A 118 -4.84 -6.61 -14.00
N ALA A 119 -4.62 -5.48 -13.34
CA ALA A 119 -5.67 -4.76 -12.62
C ALA A 119 -6.56 -4.02 -13.62
N TRP A 120 -7.88 -4.22 -13.52
CA TRP A 120 -8.83 -3.61 -14.46
C TRP A 120 -9.22 -2.20 -14.00
N LYS A 121 -9.16 -1.22 -14.89
CA LYS A 121 -9.46 0.19 -14.55
C LYS A 121 -10.87 0.38 -14.01
N GLU A 122 -11.81 -0.41 -14.51
CA GLU A 122 -13.23 -0.33 -14.17
C GLU A 122 -13.56 -1.09 -12.88
N ALA A 123 -12.61 -1.85 -12.32
CA ALA A 123 -12.83 -2.59 -11.09
C ALA A 123 -12.86 -1.69 -9.86
N ASP A 124 -13.68 -2.08 -8.87
CA ASP A 124 -13.81 -1.36 -7.61
C ASP A 124 -12.66 -1.72 -6.65
N HIS A 125 -11.48 -1.16 -6.93
CA HIS A 125 -10.29 -1.31 -6.11
C HIS A 125 -10.43 -0.63 -4.74
N ARG A 126 -11.29 0.38 -4.62
CA ARG A 126 -11.60 1.02 -3.33
C ARG A 126 -12.32 0.07 -2.39
N LYS A 127 -13.32 -0.68 -2.87
CA LYS A 127 -13.93 -1.76 -2.06
C LYS A 127 -12.94 -2.85 -1.65
N SER A 128 -11.94 -3.12 -2.48
CA SER A 128 -10.85 -4.05 -2.11
C SER A 128 -10.05 -3.53 -0.92
N LEU A 129 -9.74 -2.23 -0.93
CA LEU A 129 -9.04 -1.56 0.16
C LEU A 129 -9.88 -1.59 1.45
N ASP A 130 -11.15 -1.21 1.37
CA ASP A 130 -12.08 -1.21 2.51
C ASP A 130 -12.17 -2.61 3.15
N TYR A 131 -12.23 -3.66 2.32
CA TYR A 131 -12.23 -5.04 2.80
C TYR A 131 -10.95 -5.37 3.57
N VAL A 132 -9.78 -5.08 3.00
CA VAL A 132 -8.47 -5.35 3.64
C VAL A 132 -8.32 -4.59 4.95
N GLU A 133 -8.75 -3.33 5.00
CA GLU A 133 -8.72 -2.50 6.22
C GLU A 133 -9.71 -2.98 7.29
N SER A 134 -10.90 -3.46 6.88
CA SER A 134 -11.89 -4.04 7.78
C SER A 134 -11.39 -5.35 8.41
N GLU A 135 -10.75 -6.21 7.61
CA GLU A 135 -10.14 -7.44 8.11
C GLU A 135 -8.96 -7.11 9.03
N LEU A 136 -8.07 -6.20 8.65
CA LEU A 136 -6.99 -5.74 9.54
C LEU A 136 -7.52 -5.25 10.90
N THR A 137 -8.60 -4.48 10.88
CA THR A 137 -9.27 -3.99 12.10
C THR A 137 -9.84 -5.13 12.93
N ARG A 138 -10.51 -6.10 12.29
CA ARG A 138 -11.09 -7.28 12.94
C ARG A 138 -10.00 -8.14 13.59
N TRP A 139 -8.93 -8.44 12.87
CA TRP A 139 -7.80 -9.23 13.36
C TRP A 139 -7.05 -8.50 14.48
N SER A 140 -6.85 -7.18 14.36
CA SER A 140 -6.23 -6.38 15.42
C SER A 140 -7.01 -6.40 16.73
N LYS A 141 -8.35 -6.50 16.68
CA LYS A 141 -9.20 -6.61 17.88
C LYS A 141 -9.12 -8.01 18.51
N ALA A 142 -8.94 -9.05 17.69
CA ALA A 142 -8.83 -10.43 18.15
C ALA A 142 -7.45 -10.74 18.77
N GLU A 143 -6.37 -10.10 18.30
CA GLU A 143 -4.99 -10.35 18.78
C GLU A 143 -4.58 -9.52 20.02
N GLY A 144 -5.42 -8.61 20.52
CA GLY A 144 -5.25 -8.03 21.86
C GLY A 144 -4.18 -6.95 22.04
N GLY A 145 -3.63 -6.35 20.97
CA GLY A 145 -2.64 -5.26 21.07
C GLY A 145 -1.38 -5.54 20.23
N LYS A 146 -0.96 -4.53 19.48
CA LYS A 146 -0.29 -4.62 18.18
C LYS A 146 1.24 -4.89 18.21
N GLU A 147 1.74 -5.28 17.03
CA GLU A 147 2.91 -4.70 16.30
C GLU A 147 3.90 -5.74 15.74
N ARG A 148 3.88 -6.98 16.21
CA ARG A 148 4.80 -8.03 15.75
C ARG A 148 4.17 -9.18 14.96
N SER A 149 2.86 -9.22 14.77
CA SER A 149 2.27 -10.29 13.97
C SER A 149 2.60 -10.07 12.49
N LYS A 150 3.17 -11.11 11.87
CA LYS A 150 3.48 -11.15 10.43
C LYS A 150 2.25 -10.77 9.58
N LEU A 151 1.07 -11.15 10.07
CA LEU A 151 -0.23 -10.79 9.53
C LEU A 151 -0.41 -9.27 9.37
N TYR A 152 -0.10 -8.48 10.39
CA TYR A 152 -0.24 -7.01 10.31
C TYR A 152 0.58 -6.43 9.17
N LYS A 153 1.83 -6.86 9.03
CA LYS A 153 2.74 -6.42 7.95
C LYS A 153 2.25 -6.87 6.58
N ASP A 154 1.70 -8.07 6.48
CA ASP A 154 1.15 -8.59 5.22
C ASP A 154 -0.10 -7.80 4.79
N PHE A 155 -1.01 -7.47 5.73
CA PHE A 155 -2.19 -6.64 5.47
C PHE A 155 -1.81 -5.21 5.09
N ASP A 156 -0.91 -4.58 5.84
CA ASP A 156 -0.47 -3.19 5.57
C ASP A 156 0.20 -3.08 4.20
N ARG A 157 1.04 -4.04 3.85
CA ARG A 157 1.66 -4.13 2.52
C ARG A 157 0.63 -4.26 1.41
N ILE A 158 -0.39 -5.09 1.59
CA ILE A 158 -1.43 -5.31 0.59
C ILE A 158 -2.30 -4.06 0.45
N ALA A 159 -2.64 -3.40 1.56
CA ALA A 159 -3.36 -2.12 1.54
C ALA A 159 -2.56 -1.04 0.79
N ALA A 160 -1.24 -0.94 1.03
CA ALA A 160 -0.37 -0.03 0.28
C ALA A 160 -0.41 -0.31 -1.23
N SER A 161 -0.29 -1.57 -1.66
CA SER A 161 -0.39 -1.93 -3.07
C SER A 161 -1.75 -1.60 -3.68
N ILE A 162 -2.85 -1.77 -2.94
CA ILE A 162 -4.19 -1.43 -3.43
C ILE A 162 -4.34 0.09 -3.58
N ARG A 163 -3.84 0.88 -2.62
CA ARG A 163 -3.84 2.35 -2.70
C ARG A 163 -3.08 2.83 -3.93
N GLU A 164 -1.93 2.22 -4.22
CA GLU A 164 -1.15 2.52 -5.41
C GLU A 164 -1.94 2.24 -6.70
N VAL A 165 -2.65 1.10 -6.77
CA VAL A 165 -3.53 0.79 -7.90
C VAL A 165 -4.65 1.82 -8.05
N VAL A 166 -5.29 2.22 -6.95
CA VAL A 166 -6.34 3.27 -6.97
C VAL A 166 -5.78 4.58 -7.52
N GLN A 167 -4.61 5.02 -7.05
CA GLN A 167 -3.95 6.23 -7.53
C GLN A 167 -3.60 6.14 -9.02
N GLN A 168 -3.05 5.02 -9.47
CA GLN A 168 -2.70 4.81 -10.89
C GLN A 168 -3.95 4.81 -11.78
N VAL A 169 -5.05 4.19 -11.35
CA VAL A 169 -6.34 4.20 -12.07
C VAL A 169 -6.92 5.62 -12.13
N GLU A 170 -6.87 6.37 -11.03
CA GLU A 170 -7.34 7.75 -10.98
C GLU A 170 -6.52 8.67 -11.89
N ALA A 171 -5.20 8.53 -11.92
CA ALA A 171 -4.32 9.29 -12.82
C ALA A 171 -4.65 8.99 -14.29
N VAL A 172 -4.80 7.71 -14.65
CA VAL A 172 -5.12 7.31 -16.03
C VAL A 172 -6.52 7.79 -16.45
N ASN A 173 -7.49 7.77 -15.55
CA ASN A 173 -8.84 8.28 -15.83
C ASN A 173 -8.89 9.81 -15.88
N GLY A 174 -8.04 10.50 -15.13
CA GLY A 174 -7.89 11.96 -15.15
C GLY A 174 -7.27 12.49 -16.44
N ASP A 175 -6.25 11.80 -16.98
CA ASP A 175 -5.61 12.17 -18.25
C ASP A 175 -6.50 11.92 -19.48
N ALA A 176 -7.50 11.05 -19.39
CA ALA A 176 -8.46 10.82 -20.46
C ALA A 176 -9.53 11.93 -20.61
N ALA A 177 -9.58 12.89 -19.68
CA ALA A 177 -10.57 13.97 -19.64
C ALA A 177 -10.05 15.33 -20.15
N VAL A 178 -8.85 15.38 -20.75
CA VAL A 178 -8.23 16.60 -21.32
C VAL A 178 -8.12 16.52 -22.83
#